data_AF-A0A4Q9PCP7-F1
#
_entry.id   AF-A0A4Q9PCP7-F1
#
_cell.length_a   1.000
_cell.length_b   1.000
_cell.length_c   1.000
_cell.angle_alpha   90.00
_cell.angle_beta   90.00
_cell.angle_gamma   90.00
#
_symmetry.space_group_name_H-M   'P 1'
#
loop_
_entity.id
_entity.type
_entity.pdbx_description
1 polymer ?
#
loop_
_entity_poly.entity_id
_entity_poly.type
_entity_poly.pdbx_seq_one_letter_code
_entity_poly.pdbx_strand_id
1 'polypeptide(L)'
;MSELLPLWQLLAPQNVRIPRWPEAEPKYLEKIISAREYEDPERWNRFLWHTAHIRELDLDLTSDSEEHREAQLLLLQDVLKHNGGKSVLPALCRIEWLGRSPADACVFAPLFVASLRIATFRFDYMDDCPAILTLLRRLRESSPFLADITTDLGYTPEAESSLVQELTAFDHLRGVTVNHLSQLSAFRDLVTKSNIASVDVSEVDDPWLALSPPFAVHNLRELSLWGQSGPLISLFQSVRFQALTHAKLSVFFSPEIHLTVGDVISLLASFCTAVSLSSLQNLELSIDGFLPRDDPSMDEFALGDVVAPILPLRNMSCFRFSTSETIYWSADDADIRMLAQAWTKLEELILACATLPPRPTPSTALHHLYRYCPNLQEVVLPCIRCPVVGVDSIPAPAPDRAPHELSYLYVYGCVPAHGADLLDAQAEGLARYILELFSGLDIEGYRFALDECERARASYVDGAFDTAAGALEPGWQKVMQYMCSIDVGEGLS
;
A
#
# COMPACT_ATOMS: atom_id res chain seq x y z
N MET A 1 -19.32 12.55 -4.67
CA MET A 1 -19.27 12.63 -6.15
C MET A 1 -17.92 13.20 -6.48
N SER A 2 -17.00 12.37 -6.97
CA SER A 2 -15.63 12.72 -7.37
C SER A 2 -15.54 13.13 -8.84
N GLU A 3 -16.53 12.75 -9.65
CA GLU A 3 -16.55 13.01 -11.09
C GLU A 3 -17.27 14.32 -11.47
N LEU A 4 -16.84 14.92 -12.57
CA LEU A 4 -17.45 16.15 -13.13
C LEU A 4 -18.74 15.92 -13.91
N LEU A 5 -19.00 14.71 -14.42
CA LEU A 5 -20.15 14.43 -15.29
C LEU A 5 -21.52 14.83 -14.68
N PRO A 6 -21.81 14.55 -13.40
CA PRO A 6 -23.04 15.01 -12.77
C PRO A 6 -23.19 16.55 -12.72
N LEU A 7 -22.08 17.28 -12.65
CA LEU A 7 -22.10 18.75 -12.69
C LEU A 7 -22.35 19.27 -14.10
N TRP A 8 -21.72 18.65 -15.10
CA TRP A 8 -21.94 18.96 -16.51
C TRP A 8 -23.39 18.76 -16.90
N GLN A 9 -24.09 17.79 -16.29
CA GLN A 9 -25.53 17.62 -16.51
C GLN A 9 -26.38 18.82 -16.08
N LEU A 10 -25.96 19.62 -15.10
CA LEU A 10 -26.67 20.85 -14.70
C LEU A 10 -26.59 21.94 -15.80
N LEU A 11 -25.56 21.83 -16.65
CA LEU A 11 -25.31 22.70 -17.80
C LEU A 11 -25.72 22.04 -19.13
N ALA A 12 -26.27 20.82 -19.10
CA ALA A 12 -26.70 20.14 -20.31
C ALA A 12 -28.09 20.61 -20.78
N PRO A 13 -28.36 20.61 -22.09
CA PRO A 13 -29.71 20.82 -22.63
C PRO A 13 -30.70 19.78 -22.09
N GLN A 14 -31.99 20.14 -21.97
CA GLN A 14 -33.01 19.27 -21.36
C GLN A 14 -33.19 17.91 -22.05
N ASN A 15 -32.86 17.80 -23.34
CA ASN A 15 -32.93 16.57 -24.12
C ASN A 15 -31.62 15.76 -24.12
N VAL A 16 -30.56 16.25 -23.49
CA VAL A 16 -29.27 15.57 -23.39
C VAL A 16 -29.19 14.87 -22.04
N ARG A 17 -28.98 13.55 -22.09
CA ARG A 17 -28.81 12.71 -20.91
C ARG A 17 -27.34 12.36 -20.74
N ILE A 18 -26.94 12.13 -19.49
CA ILE A 18 -25.62 11.57 -19.16
C ILE A 18 -25.46 10.27 -19.94
N PRO A 19 -24.36 10.10 -20.70
CA PRO A 19 -24.11 8.88 -21.45
C PRO A 19 -24.07 7.70 -20.48
N ARG A 20 -24.68 6.58 -20.89
CA ARG A 20 -24.50 5.32 -20.15
C ARG A 20 -23.33 4.59 -20.76
N TRP A 21 -22.39 4.12 -19.94
CA TRP A 21 -21.32 3.26 -20.42
C TRP A 21 -21.88 2.14 -21.32
N PRO A 22 -21.37 1.94 -22.56
CA PRO A 22 -20.16 2.49 -23.17
C PRO A 22 -20.40 3.62 -24.19
N GLU A 23 -21.44 4.45 -24.03
CA GLU A 23 -21.76 5.55 -24.95
C GLU A 23 -20.62 6.58 -25.04
N ALA A 24 -20.39 7.12 -26.25
CA ALA A 24 -19.31 8.06 -26.51
C ALA A 24 -19.52 9.40 -25.77
N GLU A 25 -18.78 9.59 -24.69
CA GLU A 25 -18.74 10.80 -23.87
C GLU A 25 -18.33 12.10 -24.60
N PRO A 26 -17.46 12.10 -25.64
CA PRO A 26 -17.09 13.34 -26.35
C PRO A 26 -18.31 14.09 -26.93
N LYS A 27 -19.22 13.36 -27.59
CA LYS A 27 -20.44 13.94 -28.19
C LYS A 27 -21.39 14.52 -27.16
N TYR A 28 -21.33 14.04 -25.92
CA TYR A 28 -22.11 14.60 -24.82
C TYR A 28 -21.53 15.96 -24.41
N LEU A 29 -20.21 16.03 -24.18
CA LEU A 29 -19.52 17.27 -23.83
C LEU A 29 -19.64 18.34 -24.92
N GLU A 30 -19.49 17.97 -26.20
CA GLU A 30 -19.68 18.87 -27.34
C GLU A 30 -21.07 19.53 -27.36
N LYS A 31 -22.13 18.78 -27.01
CA LYS A 31 -23.50 19.32 -26.94
C LYS A 31 -23.64 20.34 -25.81
N ILE A 32 -22.97 20.13 -24.68
CA ILE A 32 -22.97 21.06 -23.56
C ILE A 32 -22.25 22.34 -23.96
N ILE A 33 -21.04 22.21 -24.50
CA ILE A 33 -20.22 23.35 -24.98
C ILE A 33 -21.00 24.15 -26.03
N SER A 34 -21.65 23.48 -26.97
CA SER A 34 -22.41 24.13 -28.06
C SER A 34 -23.66 24.85 -27.55
N ALA A 35 -24.33 24.29 -26.55
CA ALA A 35 -25.57 24.85 -26.03
C ALA A 35 -25.35 26.07 -25.13
N ARG A 36 -24.17 26.19 -24.50
CA ARG A 36 -23.78 27.32 -23.63
C ARG A 36 -24.81 27.67 -22.55
N GLU A 37 -25.45 26.65 -21.99
CA GLU A 37 -26.49 26.83 -20.97
C GLU A 37 -25.93 27.41 -19.65
N TYR A 38 -24.61 27.51 -19.51
CA TYR A 38 -23.98 28.30 -18.45
C TYR A 38 -24.21 29.81 -18.60
N GLU A 39 -24.69 30.29 -19.75
CA GLU A 39 -25.14 31.69 -19.93
C GLU A 39 -26.55 31.94 -19.36
N ASP A 40 -27.33 30.90 -19.06
CA ASP A 40 -28.62 30.99 -18.37
C ASP A 40 -28.39 31.25 -16.86
N PRO A 41 -28.82 32.40 -16.30
CA PRO A 41 -28.58 32.73 -14.90
C PRO A 41 -29.17 31.73 -13.90
N GLU A 42 -30.32 31.11 -14.19
CA GLU A 42 -30.94 30.16 -13.27
C GLU A 42 -30.17 28.83 -13.23
N ARG A 43 -29.73 28.36 -14.40
CA ARG A 43 -28.86 27.16 -14.48
C ARG A 43 -27.51 27.43 -13.85
N TRP A 44 -26.89 28.57 -14.15
CA TRP A 44 -25.61 28.95 -13.58
C TRP A 44 -25.65 29.03 -12.05
N ASN A 45 -26.69 29.66 -11.47
CA ASN A 45 -26.84 29.72 -10.02
C ASN A 45 -27.02 28.33 -9.38
N ARG A 46 -27.78 27.44 -10.01
CA ARG A 46 -27.90 26.05 -9.55
C ARG A 46 -26.56 25.32 -9.64
N PHE A 47 -25.86 25.47 -10.75
CA PHE A 47 -24.51 24.91 -10.93
C PHE A 47 -23.57 25.37 -9.81
N LEU A 48 -23.47 26.69 -9.57
CA LEU A 48 -22.64 27.25 -8.50
C LEU A 48 -23.05 26.78 -7.10
N TRP A 49 -24.35 26.61 -6.85
CA TRP A 49 -24.83 26.08 -5.58
C TRP A 49 -24.32 24.64 -5.37
N HIS A 50 -24.40 23.79 -6.39
CA HIS A 50 -23.90 22.42 -6.31
C HIS A 50 -22.38 22.35 -6.19
N THR A 51 -21.64 23.16 -6.94
CA THR A 51 -20.17 23.15 -6.91
C THR A 51 -19.61 23.65 -5.58
N ALA A 52 -20.33 24.49 -4.84
CA ALA A 52 -19.97 24.92 -3.50
C ALA A 52 -19.92 23.79 -2.45
N HIS A 53 -20.51 22.63 -2.76
CA HIS A 53 -20.50 21.45 -1.89
C HIS A 53 -19.44 20.41 -2.26
N ILE A 54 -18.71 20.61 -3.37
CA ILE A 54 -17.69 19.66 -3.80
C ILE A 54 -16.42 19.86 -2.99
N ARG A 55 -15.97 18.78 -2.36
CA ARG A 55 -14.74 18.71 -1.57
C ARG A 55 -13.63 17.95 -2.28
N GLU A 56 -13.98 17.09 -3.22
CA GLU A 56 -13.05 16.18 -3.88
C GLU A 56 -13.34 16.21 -5.37
N LEU A 57 -12.28 16.29 -6.16
CA LEU A 57 -12.35 16.30 -7.60
C LEU A 57 -11.34 15.30 -8.13
N ASP A 58 -11.82 14.34 -8.91
CA ASP A 58 -11.01 13.37 -9.62
C ASP A 58 -11.14 13.61 -11.12
N LEU A 59 -10.01 13.86 -11.77
CA LEU A 59 -9.89 14.18 -13.18
C LEU A 59 -9.04 13.12 -13.85
N ASP A 60 -9.70 12.09 -14.36
CA ASP A 60 -9.07 11.12 -15.23
C ASP A 60 -9.18 11.56 -16.70
N LEU A 61 -8.07 12.07 -17.21
CA LEU A 61 -7.87 12.47 -18.60
C LEU A 61 -6.90 11.52 -19.32
N THR A 62 -6.65 10.34 -18.76
CA THR A 62 -5.83 9.27 -19.38
C THR A 62 -6.61 8.45 -20.40
N SER A 63 -7.92 8.69 -20.53
CA SER A 63 -8.81 7.96 -21.45
C SER A 63 -8.22 7.86 -22.88
N ASP A 64 -8.45 6.73 -23.54
CA ASP A 64 -7.96 6.46 -24.91
C ASP A 64 -8.44 7.46 -25.97
N SER A 65 -9.48 8.26 -25.68
CA SER A 65 -10.05 9.22 -26.62
C SER A 65 -9.51 10.64 -26.39
N GLU A 66 -8.58 11.07 -27.26
CA GLU A 66 -8.11 12.46 -27.33
C GLU A 66 -9.25 13.47 -27.44
N GLU A 67 -10.31 13.13 -28.18
CA GLU A 67 -11.51 13.96 -28.35
C GLU A 67 -12.23 14.19 -27.02
N HIS A 68 -12.30 13.17 -26.15
CA HIS A 68 -12.93 13.31 -24.83
C HIS A 68 -12.16 14.32 -23.96
N ARG A 69 -10.84 14.13 -23.89
CA ARG A 69 -9.92 14.98 -23.14
C ARG A 69 -10.01 16.44 -23.59
N GLU A 70 -9.92 16.69 -24.89
CA GLU A 70 -10.03 18.04 -25.46
C GLU A 70 -11.40 18.67 -25.15
N ALA A 71 -12.49 17.93 -25.30
CA ALA A 71 -13.82 18.45 -25.00
C ALA A 71 -13.97 18.80 -23.50
N GLN A 72 -13.43 18.00 -22.60
CA GLN A 72 -13.48 18.26 -21.16
C GLN A 72 -12.63 19.48 -20.77
N LEU A 73 -11.44 19.61 -21.35
CA LEU A 73 -10.56 20.77 -21.19
C LEU A 73 -11.25 22.06 -21.65
N LEU A 74 -11.86 22.03 -22.85
CA LEU A 74 -12.57 23.17 -23.43
C LEU A 74 -13.78 23.59 -22.59
N LEU A 75 -14.62 22.63 -22.17
CA LEU A 75 -15.79 22.91 -21.35
C LEU A 75 -15.39 23.58 -20.03
N LEU A 76 -14.36 23.05 -19.35
CA LEU A 76 -13.92 23.64 -18.11
C LEU A 76 -13.33 25.04 -18.33
N GLN A 77 -12.52 25.24 -19.38
CA GLN A 77 -11.99 26.56 -19.71
C GLN A 77 -13.11 27.58 -19.92
N ASP A 78 -14.17 27.22 -20.64
CA ASP A 78 -15.34 28.07 -20.87
C ASP A 78 -16.07 28.40 -19.57
N VAL A 79 -16.28 27.40 -18.71
CA VAL A 79 -16.91 27.57 -17.38
C VAL A 79 -16.06 28.49 -16.48
N LEU A 80 -14.75 28.29 -16.44
CA LEU A 80 -13.83 29.12 -15.66
C LEU A 80 -13.79 30.56 -16.19
N LYS A 81 -13.76 30.73 -17.52
CA LYS A 81 -13.80 32.05 -18.16
C LYS A 81 -15.11 32.77 -17.87
N HIS A 82 -16.24 32.06 -17.91
CA HIS A 82 -17.55 32.60 -17.53
C HIS A 82 -17.55 33.04 -16.06
N ASN A 83 -16.92 32.28 -15.16
CA ASN A 83 -16.72 32.64 -13.75
C ASN A 83 -15.61 33.68 -13.50
N GLY A 84 -15.22 34.47 -14.52
CA GLY A 84 -14.20 35.51 -14.39
C GLY A 84 -12.80 35.00 -14.08
N GLY A 85 -12.48 33.76 -14.47
CA GLY A 85 -11.21 33.10 -14.20
C GLY A 85 -11.04 32.63 -12.75
N LYS A 86 -12.11 32.60 -11.96
CA LYS A 86 -12.09 32.11 -10.57
C LYS A 86 -12.53 30.65 -10.48
N SER A 87 -12.08 29.97 -9.44
CA SER A 87 -12.56 28.62 -9.13
C SER A 87 -14.09 28.60 -9.00
N VAL A 88 -14.71 27.63 -9.67
CA VAL A 88 -16.13 27.29 -9.44
C VAL A 88 -16.29 26.33 -8.26
N LEU A 89 -15.20 25.82 -7.68
CA LEU A 89 -15.17 24.84 -6.58
C LEU A 89 -14.56 25.48 -5.32
N PRO A 90 -15.22 26.46 -4.67
CA PRO A 90 -14.65 27.22 -3.56
C PRO A 90 -14.37 26.37 -2.30
N ALA A 91 -14.93 25.16 -2.26
CA ALA A 91 -14.89 24.24 -1.14
C ALA A 91 -13.88 23.09 -1.33
N LEU A 92 -13.17 23.05 -2.46
CA LEU A 92 -12.31 21.94 -2.84
C LEU A 92 -11.20 21.72 -1.80
N CYS A 93 -11.04 20.46 -1.37
CA CYS A 93 -10.07 20.02 -0.36
C CYS A 93 -9.10 18.98 -0.92
N ARG A 94 -9.51 18.16 -1.88
CA ARG A 94 -8.67 17.19 -2.59
C ARG A 94 -8.84 17.36 -4.10
N ILE A 95 -7.73 17.33 -4.82
CA ILE A 95 -7.72 17.22 -6.28
C ILE A 95 -6.84 16.04 -6.68
N GLU A 96 -7.35 15.20 -7.56
CA GLU A 96 -6.63 14.13 -8.22
C GLU A 96 -6.67 14.39 -9.72
N TRP A 97 -5.49 14.33 -10.33
CA TRP A 97 -5.26 14.64 -11.72
C TRP A 97 -4.47 13.51 -12.33
N LEU A 98 -5.09 12.79 -13.26
CA LEU A 98 -4.45 11.80 -14.10
C LEU A 98 -4.51 12.34 -15.52
N GLY A 99 -3.39 12.70 -16.13
CA GLY A 99 -3.41 13.27 -17.48
C GLY A 99 -2.16 12.95 -18.27
N ARG A 100 -2.07 13.44 -19.51
CA ARG A 100 -0.91 13.17 -20.36
C ARG A 100 0.30 14.03 -20.04
N SER A 101 0.08 15.29 -19.70
CA SER A 101 1.16 16.27 -19.50
C SER A 101 0.90 17.26 -18.36
N PRO A 102 1.95 17.79 -17.72
CA PRO A 102 1.83 18.87 -16.73
C PRO A 102 1.31 20.20 -17.31
N ALA A 103 1.48 20.43 -18.61
CA ALA A 103 0.97 21.62 -19.29
C ALA A 103 -0.56 21.64 -19.30
N ASP A 104 -1.21 20.48 -19.47
CA ASP A 104 -2.66 20.36 -19.39
C ASP A 104 -3.15 20.72 -17.99
N ALA A 105 -2.49 20.23 -16.94
CA ALA A 105 -2.85 20.55 -15.55
C ALA A 105 -2.75 22.06 -15.25
N CYS A 106 -1.87 22.80 -15.92
CA CYS A 106 -1.76 24.25 -15.73
C CYS A 106 -3.04 25.01 -16.13
N VAL A 107 -3.87 24.44 -17.02
CA VAL A 107 -5.20 24.98 -17.39
C VAL A 107 -6.13 25.02 -16.18
N PHE A 108 -5.91 24.14 -15.20
CA PHE A 108 -6.77 23.94 -14.03
C PHE A 108 -6.27 24.68 -12.80
N ALA A 109 -5.17 25.42 -12.92
CA ALA A 109 -4.70 26.29 -11.85
C ALA A 109 -5.79 27.21 -11.27
N PRO A 110 -6.76 27.74 -12.04
CA PRO A 110 -7.87 28.50 -11.48
C PRO A 110 -8.78 27.74 -10.52
N LEU A 111 -8.76 26.39 -10.53
CA LEU A 111 -9.51 25.56 -9.58
C LEU A 111 -8.85 25.50 -8.20
N PHE A 112 -7.55 25.81 -8.11
CA PHE A 112 -6.83 25.81 -6.85
C PHE A 112 -7.40 26.88 -5.92
N VAL A 113 -7.60 26.50 -4.67
CA VAL A 113 -8.26 27.31 -3.65
C VAL A 113 -7.56 27.12 -2.32
N ALA A 114 -7.67 28.11 -1.44
CA ALA A 114 -7.02 28.07 -0.13
C ALA A 114 -7.51 26.93 0.79
N SER A 115 -8.67 26.31 0.49
CA SER A 115 -9.18 25.13 1.19
C SER A 115 -8.55 23.81 0.73
N LEU A 116 -7.77 23.82 -0.36
CA LEU A 116 -7.11 22.62 -0.86
C LEU A 116 -6.06 22.14 0.14
N ARG A 117 -6.05 20.83 0.40
CA ARG A 117 -5.17 20.15 1.37
C ARG A 117 -4.39 19.02 0.73
N ILE A 118 -4.97 18.34 -0.24
CA ILE A 118 -4.36 17.20 -0.93
C ILE A 118 -4.37 17.46 -2.43
N ALA A 119 -3.23 17.23 -3.08
CA ALA A 119 -3.12 17.31 -4.53
C ALA A 119 -2.34 16.11 -5.07
N THR A 120 -2.92 15.40 -6.03
CA THR A 120 -2.29 14.26 -6.71
C THR A 120 -2.20 14.59 -8.20
N PHE A 121 -0.99 14.52 -8.74
CA PHE A 121 -0.71 14.73 -10.15
C PHE A 121 0.06 13.54 -10.71
N ARG A 122 -0.58 12.79 -11.61
CA ARG A 122 0.02 11.71 -12.37
C ARG A 122 0.01 12.02 -13.86
N PHE A 123 1.12 11.74 -14.53
CA PHE A 123 1.32 12.08 -15.93
C PHE A 123 1.85 10.92 -16.76
N ASP A 124 1.20 10.62 -17.90
CA ASP A 124 1.68 9.58 -18.82
C ASP A 124 3.03 9.91 -19.45
N TYR A 125 3.28 11.21 -19.71
CA TYR A 125 4.50 11.70 -20.34
C TYR A 125 5.18 12.77 -19.50
N MET A 126 6.48 12.58 -19.25
CA MET A 126 7.28 13.42 -18.34
C MET A 126 8.21 14.43 -19.00
N ASP A 127 8.02 14.71 -20.29
CA ASP A 127 8.96 15.52 -21.06
C ASP A 127 8.93 17.04 -20.72
N ASP A 128 7.94 17.53 -19.97
CA ASP A 128 7.75 18.97 -19.69
C ASP A 128 7.98 19.35 -18.20
N CYS A 129 9.21 19.16 -17.74
CA CYS A 129 9.66 19.60 -16.40
C CYS A 129 9.38 21.09 -16.08
N PRO A 130 9.53 22.06 -17.02
CA PRO A 130 9.18 23.46 -16.74
C PRO A 130 7.70 23.68 -16.41
N ALA A 131 6.78 22.93 -17.03
CA ALA A 131 5.35 23.04 -16.78
C ALA A 131 4.98 22.56 -15.37
N ILE A 132 5.55 21.45 -14.87
CA ILE A 132 5.27 20.98 -13.50
C ILE A 132 5.75 21.98 -12.44
N LEU A 133 6.93 22.59 -12.63
CA LEU A 133 7.40 23.64 -11.71
C LEU A 133 6.47 24.86 -11.70
N THR A 134 5.92 25.22 -12.87
CA THR A 134 4.94 26.30 -12.98
C THR A 134 3.62 25.94 -12.28
N LEU A 135 3.17 24.69 -12.42
CA LEU A 135 2.00 24.17 -11.74
C LEU A 135 2.16 24.23 -10.21
N LEU A 136 3.29 23.74 -9.69
CA LEU A 136 3.58 23.75 -8.25
C LEU A 136 3.64 25.17 -7.68
N ARG A 137 4.23 26.13 -8.40
CA ARG A 137 4.24 27.54 -7.97
C ARG A 137 2.82 28.10 -7.86
N ARG A 138 1.99 27.89 -8.88
CA ARG A 138 0.59 28.33 -8.86
C ARG A 138 -0.22 27.64 -7.76
N LEU A 139 0.05 26.35 -7.54
CA LEU A 139 -0.55 25.57 -6.46
C LEU A 139 -0.18 26.14 -5.10
N ARG A 140 1.10 26.44 -4.86
CA ARG A 140 1.59 27.07 -3.63
C ARG A 140 0.94 28.43 -3.38
N GLU A 141 0.87 29.26 -4.41
CA GLU A 141 0.27 30.60 -4.34
C GLU A 141 -1.22 30.55 -4.01
N SER A 142 -1.95 29.60 -4.61
CA SER A 142 -3.41 29.50 -4.49
C SER A 142 -3.85 28.65 -3.29
N SER A 143 -3.00 27.72 -2.86
CA SER A 143 -3.27 26.71 -1.83
C SER A 143 -2.16 26.67 -0.77
N PRO A 144 -1.95 27.77 -0.01
CA PRO A 144 -0.84 27.88 0.93
C PRO A 144 -0.88 26.84 2.07
N PHE A 145 -2.05 26.28 2.36
CA PHE A 145 -2.28 25.27 3.41
C PHE A 145 -2.25 23.82 2.89
N LEU A 146 -1.69 23.58 1.70
CA LEU A 146 -1.52 22.23 1.17
C LEU A 146 -0.71 21.38 2.16
N ALA A 147 -1.25 20.22 2.52
CA ALA A 147 -0.69 19.31 3.51
C ALA A 147 -0.02 18.10 2.84
N ASP A 148 -0.60 17.60 1.75
CA ASP A 148 -0.12 16.40 1.07
C ASP A 148 -0.05 16.63 -0.43
N ILE A 149 1.05 16.16 -1.04
CA ILE A 149 1.22 16.19 -2.48
C ILE A 149 1.77 14.87 -2.99
N THR A 150 1.13 14.37 -4.04
CA THR A 150 1.64 13.28 -4.86
C THR A 150 1.95 13.85 -6.22
N THR A 151 3.19 13.70 -6.69
CA THR A 151 3.56 14.13 -8.02
C THR A 151 4.56 13.16 -8.60
N ASP A 152 4.33 12.80 -9.84
CA ASP A 152 5.32 12.06 -10.59
C ASP A 152 6.55 12.98 -10.80
N LEU A 153 7.76 12.43 -10.72
CA LEU A 153 9.03 13.16 -10.84
C LEU A 153 9.63 12.96 -12.24
N GLY A 154 10.29 14.00 -12.76
CA GLY A 154 11.06 13.86 -14.00
C GLY A 154 12.37 13.11 -13.74
N TYR A 155 12.78 12.27 -14.68
CA TYR A 155 13.95 11.37 -14.57
C TYR A 155 15.32 12.07 -14.65
N THR A 156 15.39 13.40 -14.74
CA THR A 156 16.66 14.11 -14.83
C THR A 156 17.08 14.69 -13.48
N PRO A 157 18.37 14.58 -13.10
CA PRO A 157 18.84 15.04 -11.80
C PRO A 157 18.63 16.57 -11.59
N GLU A 158 18.72 17.38 -12.65
CA GLU A 158 18.44 18.82 -12.58
C GLU A 158 16.95 19.14 -12.33
N ALA A 159 16.04 18.34 -12.92
CA ALA A 159 14.61 18.49 -12.70
C ALA A 159 14.22 18.10 -11.28
N GLU A 160 14.81 17.03 -10.73
CA GLU A 160 14.60 16.61 -9.34
C GLU A 160 14.96 17.71 -8.34
N SER A 161 16.16 18.28 -8.46
CA SER A 161 16.62 19.37 -7.60
C SER A 161 15.66 20.57 -7.66
N SER A 162 15.21 20.94 -8.87
CA SER A 162 14.27 22.05 -9.07
C SER A 162 12.89 21.73 -8.47
N LEU A 163 12.43 20.49 -8.58
CA LEU A 163 11.15 20.07 -8.01
C LEU A 163 11.19 20.09 -6.49
N VAL A 164 12.22 19.49 -5.89
CA VAL A 164 12.40 19.48 -4.43
C VAL A 164 12.49 20.90 -3.90
N GLN A 165 13.13 21.83 -4.60
CA GLN A 165 13.14 23.24 -4.23
C GLN A 165 11.71 23.83 -4.15
N GLU A 166 10.83 23.51 -5.10
CA GLU A 166 9.44 23.99 -5.07
C GLU A 166 8.61 23.30 -3.97
N LEU A 167 8.77 21.99 -3.77
CA LEU A 167 8.11 21.23 -2.69
C LEU A 167 8.52 21.73 -1.30
N THR A 168 9.82 21.98 -1.12
CA THR A 168 10.37 22.51 0.13
C THR A 168 9.98 23.97 0.39
N ALA A 169 9.35 24.66 -0.56
CA ALA A 169 8.80 25.99 -0.36
C ALA A 169 7.35 26.04 0.15
N PHE A 170 6.63 24.90 0.25
CA PHE A 170 5.28 24.87 0.83
C PHE A 170 5.32 24.85 2.37
N ASP A 171 4.92 25.93 3.05
CA ASP A 171 5.06 26.04 4.50
C ASP A 171 4.33 24.94 5.30
N HIS A 172 3.18 24.47 4.81
CA HIS A 172 2.33 23.53 5.53
C HIS A 172 2.42 22.08 5.04
N LEU A 173 3.30 21.79 4.09
CA LEU A 173 3.45 20.46 3.51
C LEU A 173 4.02 19.48 4.55
N ARG A 174 3.36 18.33 4.66
CA ARG A 174 3.63 17.24 5.62
C ARG A 174 3.87 15.92 4.93
N GLY A 175 3.07 15.58 3.92
CA GLY A 175 3.18 14.36 3.13
C GLY A 175 3.67 14.64 1.72
N VAL A 176 4.66 13.89 1.26
CA VAL A 176 5.19 13.98 -0.10
C VAL A 176 5.34 12.58 -0.69
N THR A 177 4.63 12.31 -1.76
CA THR A 177 4.81 11.11 -2.58
C THR A 177 5.39 11.52 -3.92
N VAL A 178 6.49 10.87 -4.30
CA VAL A 178 7.12 11.08 -5.60
C VAL A 178 7.50 9.76 -6.25
N ASN A 179 7.40 9.69 -7.58
CA ASN A 179 7.66 8.42 -8.24
C ASN A 179 9.13 8.04 -8.33
N HIS A 180 10.05 9.00 -8.38
CA HIS A 180 11.45 8.69 -8.65
C HIS A 180 12.39 9.72 -8.01
N LEU A 181 13.43 9.28 -7.31
CA LEU A 181 14.53 10.14 -6.85
C LEU A 181 15.89 9.47 -7.07
N SER A 182 16.69 10.02 -7.97
CA SER A 182 18.07 9.59 -8.23
C SER A 182 19.09 10.30 -7.34
N GLN A 183 18.80 11.51 -6.82
CA GLN A 183 19.77 12.28 -6.04
C GLN A 183 19.57 12.22 -4.51
N LEU A 184 20.61 11.78 -3.79
CA LEU A 184 20.69 11.88 -2.32
C LEU A 184 20.50 13.31 -1.80
N SER A 185 21.00 14.32 -2.52
CA SER A 185 20.83 15.73 -2.13
C SER A 185 19.37 16.16 -2.18
N ALA A 186 18.64 15.77 -3.22
CA ALA A 186 17.22 16.06 -3.36
C ALA A 186 16.43 15.38 -2.24
N PHE A 187 16.71 14.10 -1.96
CA PHE A 187 16.11 13.41 -0.81
C PHE A 187 16.43 14.12 0.51
N ARG A 188 17.69 14.45 0.78
CA ARG A 188 18.12 15.14 2.00
C ARG A 188 17.36 16.45 2.19
N ASP A 189 17.31 17.29 1.17
CA ASP A 189 16.70 18.62 1.26
C ASP A 189 15.19 18.49 1.50
N LEU A 190 14.56 17.46 0.96
CA LEU A 190 13.16 17.11 1.23
C LEU A 190 12.95 16.66 2.69
N VAL A 191 13.68 15.64 3.16
CA VAL A 191 13.42 15.02 4.48
C VAL A 191 13.94 15.84 5.65
N THR A 192 14.88 16.76 5.44
CA THR A 192 15.39 17.65 6.50
C THR A 192 14.49 18.85 6.74
N LYS A 193 13.50 19.09 5.89
CA LYS A 193 12.47 20.12 6.09
C LYS A 193 11.65 19.80 7.35
N SER A 194 11.51 20.80 8.22
CA SER A 194 10.95 20.60 9.57
C SER A 194 9.52 20.08 9.63
N ASN A 195 8.72 20.36 8.60
CA ASN A 195 7.28 20.08 8.62
C ASN A 195 6.92 18.77 7.91
N ILE A 196 7.87 18.17 7.20
CA ILE A 196 7.68 16.91 6.50
C ILE A 196 7.68 15.77 7.50
N ALA A 197 6.58 15.02 7.53
CA ALA A 197 6.33 13.92 8.44
C ALA A 197 6.20 12.57 7.70
N SER A 198 5.81 12.58 6.42
CA SER A 198 5.65 11.39 5.59
C SER A 198 6.28 11.61 4.21
N VAL A 199 7.14 10.68 3.80
CA VAL A 199 7.76 10.66 2.48
C VAL A 199 7.60 9.27 1.87
N ASP A 200 7.11 9.23 0.64
CA ASP A 200 6.98 8.03 -0.18
C ASP A 200 7.70 8.23 -1.51
N VAL A 201 8.62 7.33 -1.83
CA VAL A 201 9.44 7.37 -3.05
C VAL A 201 9.30 6.03 -3.76
N SER A 202 8.64 6.02 -4.92
CA SER A 202 8.40 4.78 -5.65
C SER A 202 9.68 4.21 -6.27
N GLU A 203 10.65 5.01 -6.69
CA GLU A 203 11.82 4.47 -7.39
C GLU A 203 13.10 5.18 -6.95
N VAL A 204 14.10 4.38 -6.57
CA VAL A 204 15.45 4.82 -6.19
C VAL A 204 16.46 4.02 -6.99
N ASP A 205 16.95 4.61 -8.08
CA ASP A 205 17.74 3.90 -9.10
C ASP A 205 19.25 4.04 -8.94
N ASP A 206 19.73 5.25 -8.61
CA ASP A 206 21.17 5.51 -8.62
C ASP A 206 21.82 5.23 -7.26
N PRO A 207 23.02 4.60 -7.23
CA PRO A 207 23.75 4.44 -5.99
C PRO A 207 24.11 5.82 -5.43
N TRP A 208 23.49 6.15 -4.30
CA TRP A 208 23.75 7.35 -3.53
C TRP A 208 25.14 7.27 -2.89
N LEU A 209 26.17 7.43 -3.70
CA LEU A 209 27.56 7.33 -3.27
C LEU A 209 27.78 8.21 -2.03
N ALA A 210 28.26 7.59 -0.96
CA ALA A 210 28.43 8.13 0.39
C ALA A 210 29.51 9.23 0.50
N LEU A 211 29.55 10.16 -0.45
CA LEU A 211 30.47 11.30 -0.46
C LEU A 211 30.02 12.40 0.51
N SER A 212 28.76 12.37 0.96
CA SER A 212 28.23 13.32 1.95
C SER A 212 28.36 12.78 3.37
N PRO A 213 28.67 13.64 4.36
CA PRO A 213 28.64 13.23 5.76
C PRO A 213 27.22 12.77 6.14
N PRO A 214 27.09 11.80 7.07
CA PRO A 214 25.78 11.38 7.54
C PRO A 214 24.98 12.56 8.10
N PHE A 215 23.68 12.61 7.82
CA PHE A 215 22.78 13.66 8.31
C PHE A 215 21.63 13.10 9.13
N ALA A 216 21.11 13.92 10.03
CA ALA A 216 20.01 13.57 10.92
C ALA A 216 18.67 14.08 10.37
N VAL A 217 17.64 13.25 10.49
CA VAL A 217 16.25 13.55 10.13
C VAL A 217 15.42 13.46 11.40
N HIS A 218 14.89 14.61 11.85
CA HIS A 218 14.28 14.74 13.16
C HIS A 218 12.76 14.56 13.18
N ASN A 219 12.07 14.89 12.08
CA ASN A 219 10.61 15.02 12.07
C ASN A 219 9.88 13.96 11.25
N LEU A 220 10.60 13.24 10.38
CA LEU A 220 10.01 12.20 9.55
C LEU A 220 9.54 11.02 10.41
N ARG A 221 8.27 10.67 10.27
CA ARG A 221 7.59 9.61 11.03
C ARG A 221 7.25 8.40 10.16
N GLU A 222 6.98 8.64 8.89
CA GLU A 222 6.61 7.64 7.89
C GLU A 222 7.56 7.75 6.71
N LEU A 223 8.10 6.61 6.30
CA LEU A 223 8.99 6.49 5.16
C LEU A 223 8.56 5.29 4.32
N SER A 224 8.27 5.51 3.05
CA SER A 224 8.06 4.46 2.06
C SER A 224 9.10 4.63 0.96
N LEU A 225 9.83 3.55 0.67
CA LEU A 225 10.87 3.53 -0.35
C LEU A 225 10.71 2.25 -1.17
N TRP A 226 10.66 2.41 -2.49
CA TRP A 226 10.77 1.32 -3.45
C TRP A 226 12.01 1.55 -4.32
N GLY A 227 12.84 0.52 -4.50
CA GLY A 227 14.16 0.69 -5.10
C GLY A 227 15.03 -0.57 -5.08
N GLN A 228 16.25 -0.44 -5.62
CA GLN A 228 17.27 -1.49 -5.54
C GLN A 228 17.96 -1.50 -4.16
N SER A 229 18.46 -2.67 -3.72
CA SER A 229 19.10 -2.82 -2.42
C SER A 229 20.34 -1.94 -2.24
N GLY A 230 21.19 -1.82 -3.26
CA GLY A 230 22.43 -1.02 -3.22
C GLY A 230 22.23 0.48 -2.93
N PRO A 231 21.38 1.18 -3.70
CA PRO A 231 20.98 2.56 -3.41
C PRO A 231 20.38 2.73 -2.00
N LEU A 232 19.47 1.84 -1.59
CA LEU A 232 18.84 1.90 -0.27
C LEU A 232 19.83 1.66 0.88
N ILE A 233 20.77 0.73 0.73
CA ILE A 233 21.88 0.50 1.68
C ILE A 233 22.68 1.80 1.83
N SER A 234 23.05 2.42 0.71
CA SER A 234 23.85 3.64 0.69
C SER A 234 23.12 4.81 1.38
N LEU A 235 21.81 4.94 1.14
CA LEU A 235 20.94 5.88 1.85
C LEU A 235 21.01 5.68 3.37
N PHE A 236 20.77 4.46 3.86
CA PHE A 236 20.72 4.20 5.29
C PHE A 236 22.08 4.34 5.97
N GLN A 237 23.18 4.17 5.24
CA GLN A 237 24.51 4.53 5.74
C GLN A 237 24.67 6.05 5.93
N SER A 238 24.04 6.87 5.09
CA SER A 238 24.10 8.33 5.11
C SER A 238 23.04 9.02 5.97
N VAL A 239 21.99 8.34 6.43
CA VAL A 239 20.89 8.97 7.18
C VAL A 239 20.71 8.41 8.58
N ARG A 240 20.35 9.29 9.53
CA ARG A 240 19.90 8.92 10.87
C ARG A 240 18.51 9.49 11.15
N PHE A 241 17.49 8.64 11.16
CA PHE A 241 16.12 8.98 11.49
C PHE A 241 15.87 8.89 13.00
N GLN A 242 15.48 10.00 13.62
CA GLN A 242 15.29 10.07 15.07
C GLN A 242 13.85 9.82 15.52
N ALA A 243 12.88 10.09 14.65
CA ALA A 243 11.45 10.01 14.97
C ALA A 243 10.68 9.04 14.07
N LEU A 244 11.38 8.21 13.28
CA LEU A 244 10.73 7.28 12.37
C LEU A 244 9.97 6.21 13.16
N THR A 245 8.69 6.09 12.86
CA THR A 245 7.76 5.16 13.52
C THR A 245 7.27 4.09 12.56
N HIS A 246 7.13 4.43 11.28
CA HIS A 246 6.63 3.55 10.22
C HIS A 246 7.63 3.56 9.07
N ALA A 247 7.97 2.38 8.58
CA ALA A 247 8.79 2.21 7.39
C ALA A 247 8.19 1.14 6.48
N LYS A 248 8.09 1.45 5.19
CA LYS A 248 7.79 0.51 4.13
C LYS A 248 8.97 0.47 3.16
N LEU A 249 9.56 -0.70 3.01
CA LEU A 249 10.71 -0.93 2.15
C LEU A 249 10.31 -1.99 1.12
N SER A 250 10.21 -1.58 -0.14
CA SER A 250 10.03 -2.51 -1.24
C SER A 250 11.35 -2.59 -2.01
N VAL A 251 11.89 -3.81 -2.14
CA VAL A 251 13.13 -4.04 -2.87
C VAL A 251 12.78 -4.78 -4.14
N PHE A 252 13.19 -4.24 -5.29
CA PHE A 252 13.06 -4.96 -6.56
C PHE A 252 14.41 -5.41 -7.12
N PHE A 253 14.40 -6.46 -7.93
CA PHE A 253 15.56 -6.89 -8.73
C PHE A 253 15.23 -6.96 -10.21
N SER A 254 16.22 -6.61 -11.03
CA SER A 254 16.19 -6.78 -12.48
C SER A 254 16.92 -8.07 -12.88
N PRO A 255 16.66 -8.63 -14.08
CA PRO A 255 17.38 -9.82 -14.57
C PRO A 255 18.90 -9.66 -14.59
N GLU A 256 19.40 -8.42 -14.67
CA GLU A 256 20.83 -8.10 -14.67
C GLU A 256 21.45 -8.03 -13.26
N ILE A 257 20.64 -7.86 -12.22
CA ILE A 257 21.09 -7.67 -10.84
C ILE A 257 20.48 -8.77 -9.96
N HIS A 258 21.27 -9.83 -9.72
CA HIS A 258 20.87 -10.89 -8.79
C HIS A 258 20.91 -10.37 -7.35
N LEU A 259 19.75 -10.31 -6.70
CA LEU A 259 19.66 -10.04 -5.27
C LEU A 259 20.08 -11.29 -4.48
N THR A 260 21.07 -11.16 -3.62
CA THR A 260 21.43 -12.21 -2.68
C THR A 260 20.76 -11.99 -1.33
N VAL A 261 20.59 -13.06 -0.56
CA VAL A 261 20.15 -12.99 0.85
C VAL A 261 21.04 -12.02 1.65
N GLY A 262 22.35 -12.01 1.34
CA GLY A 262 23.32 -11.11 1.94
C GLY A 262 23.01 -9.63 1.71
N ASP A 263 22.42 -9.28 0.57
CA ASP A 263 22.02 -7.91 0.26
C ASP A 263 20.82 -7.47 1.10
N VAL A 264 19.83 -8.36 1.28
CA VAL A 264 18.67 -8.09 2.15
C VAL A 264 19.11 -7.93 3.61
N ILE A 265 19.99 -8.81 4.08
CA ILE A 265 20.56 -8.71 5.43
C ILE A 265 21.34 -7.40 5.58
N SER A 266 22.15 -7.03 4.59
CA SER A 266 22.94 -5.79 4.60
C SER A 266 22.05 -4.54 4.57
N LEU A 267 20.94 -4.59 3.83
CA LEU A 267 19.91 -3.55 3.80
C LEU A 267 19.28 -3.37 5.17
N LEU A 268 18.78 -4.44 5.78
CA LEU A 268 18.13 -4.40 7.09
C LEU A 268 19.10 -4.01 8.21
N ALA A 269 20.36 -4.45 8.14
CA ALA A 269 21.41 -4.01 9.05
C ALA A 269 21.66 -2.50 8.92
N SER A 270 21.79 -2.00 7.69
CA SER A 270 21.99 -0.57 7.43
C SER A 270 20.79 0.24 7.91
N PHE A 271 19.56 -0.20 7.60
CA PHE A 271 18.32 0.41 8.07
C PHE A 271 18.25 0.46 9.60
N CYS A 272 18.56 -0.64 10.28
CA CYS A 272 18.56 -0.70 11.75
C CYS A 272 19.56 0.29 12.37
N THR A 273 20.71 0.52 11.74
CA THR A 273 21.64 1.58 12.17
C THR A 273 21.18 2.99 11.85
N ALA A 274 20.28 3.15 10.88
CA ALA A 274 19.71 4.43 10.47
C ALA A 274 18.57 4.89 11.38
N VAL A 275 17.86 3.98 12.04
CA VAL A 275 16.69 4.30 12.86
C VAL A 275 16.98 4.28 14.36
N SER A 276 16.18 5.00 15.14
CA SER A 276 16.17 4.83 16.59
C SER A 276 15.51 3.52 16.99
N LEU A 277 16.22 2.68 17.74
CA LEU A 277 15.75 1.37 18.19
C LEU A 277 14.48 1.43 19.05
N SER A 278 14.15 2.60 19.60
CA SER A 278 12.99 2.83 20.43
C SER A 278 11.82 3.52 19.73
N SER A 279 12.01 4.06 18.51
CA SER A 279 10.95 4.80 17.82
C SER A 279 10.18 3.94 16.82
N LEU A 280 10.85 3.01 16.15
CA LEU A 280 10.20 2.21 15.10
C LEU A 280 9.18 1.24 15.70
N GLN A 281 7.97 1.31 15.16
CA GLN A 281 6.81 0.52 15.57
C GLN A 281 6.34 -0.38 14.43
N ASN A 282 6.38 0.11 13.20
CA ASN A 282 5.83 -0.58 12.05
C ASN A 282 6.88 -0.70 10.95
N LEU A 283 7.10 -1.93 10.48
CA LEU A 283 8.01 -2.24 9.38
C LEU A 283 7.33 -3.18 8.39
N GLU A 284 7.17 -2.72 7.16
CA GLU A 284 6.78 -3.51 6.00
C GLU A 284 8.00 -3.69 5.09
N LEU A 285 8.32 -4.94 4.80
CA LEU A 285 9.38 -5.33 3.87
C LEU A 285 8.77 -6.18 2.76
N SER A 286 8.82 -5.67 1.55
CA SER A 286 8.44 -6.39 0.33
C SER A 286 9.68 -6.68 -0.50
N ILE A 287 9.84 -7.92 -0.94
CA ILE A 287 10.89 -8.29 -1.88
C ILE A 287 10.23 -8.78 -3.15
N ASP A 288 10.32 -7.95 -4.18
CA ASP A 288 9.70 -8.16 -5.48
C ASP A 288 10.77 -8.54 -6.50
N GLY A 289 10.43 -9.46 -7.39
CA GLY A 289 11.11 -9.44 -8.66
C GLY A 289 10.69 -10.50 -9.66
N PHE A 290 11.32 -10.35 -10.82
CA PHE A 290 10.90 -10.91 -12.10
C PHE A 290 11.95 -11.88 -12.60
N LEU A 291 12.11 -13.00 -11.90
CA LEU A 291 12.95 -14.10 -12.37
C LEU A 291 12.13 -15.12 -13.17
N PRO A 292 12.71 -15.74 -14.21
CA PRO A 292 12.15 -16.93 -14.81
C PRO A 292 11.99 -18.02 -13.75
N ARG A 293 10.82 -18.66 -13.70
CA ARG A 293 10.43 -19.69 -12.71
C ARG A 293 11.41 -20.86 -12.57
N ASP A 294 12.26 -21.07 -13.57
CA ASP A 294 13.13 -22.25 -13.71
C ASP A 294 14.60 -21.97 -13.36
N ASP A 295 14.96 -20.85 -12.74
CA ASP A 295 16.35 -20.59 -12.34
C ASP A 295 16.73 -21.38 -11.07
N PRO A 296 17.59 -22.42 -11.15
CA PRO A 296 17.96 -23.26 -10.02
C PRO A 296 18.94 -22.59 -9.04
N SER A 297 19.31 -21.32 -9.28
CA SER A 297 20.31 -20.60 -8.48
C SER A 297 19.75 -19.91 -7.23
N MET A 298 18.43 -19.89 -7.02
CA MET A 298 17.84 -19.25 -5.84
C MET A 298 17.89 -20.20 -4.65
N ASP A 299 18.90 -20.01 -3.80
CA ASP A 299 19.01 -20.66 -2.50
C ASP A 299 17.82 -20.24 -1.61
N GLU A 300 17.12 -21.23 -1.04
CA GLU A 300 16.13 -21.03 0.02
C GLU A 300 16.78 -20.27 1.19
N PHE A 301 16.18 -19.18 1.65
CA PHE A 301 16.69 -18.46 2.83
C PHE A 301 15.85 -18.65 4.08
N ALA A 302 16.53 -18.74 5.21
CA ALA A 302 15.90 -18.79 6.53
C ALA A 302 15.45 -17.39 6.94
N LEU A 303 14.20 -17.26 7.37
CA LEU A 303 13.62 -16.00 7.87
C LEU A 303 14.46 -15.45 9.02
N GLY A 304 14.92 -16.32 9.92
CA GLY A 304 15.75 -15.94 11.07
C GLY A 304 17.00 -15.16 10.68
N ASP A 305 17.67 -15.55 9.60
CA ASP A 305 18.88 -14.85 9.12
C ASP A 305 18.52 -13.47 8.55
N VAL A 306 17.43 -13.36 7.81
CA VAL A 306 16.95 -12.11 7.20
C VAL A 306 16.54 -11.11 8.28
N VAL A 307 15.78 -11.54 9.30
CA VAL A 307 15.23 -10.66 10.32
C VAL A 307 16.19 -10.40 11.49
N ALA A 308 17.28 -11.18 11.62
CA ALA A 308 18.25 -11.02 12.71
C ALA A 308 18.71 -9.56 12.95
N PRO A 309 18.99 -8.74 11.91
CA PRO A 309 19.41 -7.35 12.10
C PRO A 309 18.35 -6.45 12.75
N ILE A 310 17.06 -6.76 12.64
CA ILE A 310 15.94 -5.93 13.12
C ILE A 310 15.31 -6.43 14.42
N LEU A 311 15.71 -7.61 14.93
CA LEU A 311 15.29 -8.10 16.25
C LEU A 311 15.57 -7.14 17.43
N PRO A 312 16.61 -6.27 17.41
CA PRO A 312 16.80 -5.27 18.45
C PRO A 312 15.68 -4.21 18.56
N LEU A 313 14.79 -4.08 17.58
CA LEU A 313 13.68 -3.12 17.56
C LEU A 313 12.54 -3.57 18.49
N ARG A 314 12.71 -3.37 19.80
CA ARG A 314 11.81 -3.92 20.84
C ARG A 314 10.40 -3.32 20.88
N ASN A 315 10.17 -2.19 20.20
CA ASN A 315 8.88 -1.50 20.18
C ASN A 315 8.03 -1.84 18.94
N MET A 316 8.42 -2.87 18.17
CA MET A 316 7.66 -3.34 17.01
C MET A 316 6.24 -3.77 17.42
N SER A 317 5.24 -3.15 16.78
CA SER A 317 3.81 -3.47 16.86
C SER A 317 3.31 -4.13 15.57
N CYS A 318 3.83 -3.75 14.40
CA CYS A 318 3.46 -4.37 13.13
C CYS A 318 4.72 -4.78 12.36
N PHE A 319 4.81 -6.06 12.01
CA PHE A 319 5.83 -6.54 11.09
C PHE A 319 5.17 -7.26 9.92
N ARG A 320 5.44 -6.77 8.71
CA ARG A 320 4.96 -7.35 7.46
C ARG A 320 6.15 -7.73 6.60
N PHE A 321 6.19 -8.98 6.17
CA PHE A 321 7.18 -9.50 5.25
C PHE A 321 6.47 -10.19 4.10
N SER A 322 6.71 -9.74 2.88
CA SER A 322 6.11 -10.31 1.67
C SER A 322 7.14 -10.52 0.57
N THR A 323 6.99 -11.61 -0.17
CA THR A 323 7.85 -11.92 -1.32
C THR A 323 7.03 -12.28 -2.56
N SER A 324 7.53 -11.93 -3.74
CA SER A 324 6.93 -12.34 -5.03
C SER A 324 7.17 -13.83 -5.33
N GLU A 325 6.55 -14.33 -6.41
CA GLU A 325 6.49 -15.77 -6.77
C GLU A 325 7.86 -16.47 -6.94
N THR A 326 8.92 -15.70 -7.10
CA THR A 326 10.24 -16.20 -7.49
C THR A 326 11.20 -16.37 -6.30
N ILE A 327 10.76 -16.00 -5.09
CA ILE A 327 11.60 -16.02 -3.90
C ILE A 327 11.05 -17.03 -2.88
N TYR A 328 11.88 -18.03 -2.56
CA TYR A 328 11.58 -19.03 -1.54
C TYR A 328 12.28 -18.72 -0.23
N TRP A 329 11.51 -18.72 0.85
CA TRP A 329 12.03 -18.58 2.20
C TRP A 329 11.31 -19.53 3.15
N SER A 330 11.94 -19.86 4.27
CA SER A 330 11.34 -20.68 5.31
C SER A 330 11.46 -20.07 6.70
N ALA A 331 10.49 -20.37 7.55
CA ALA A 331 10.52 -20.06 8.97
C ALA A 331 10.36 -21.36 9.75
N ASP A 332 11.37 -21.70 10.54
CA ASP A 332 11.27 -22.80 11.50
C ASP A 332 10.70 -22.34 12.85
N ASP A 333 10.55 -23.28 13.80
CA ASP A 333 10.02 -22.98 15.13
C ASP A 333 10.94 -22.05 15.94
N ALA A 334 12.25 -22.13 15.74
CA ALA A 334 13.21 -21.29 16.42
C ALA A 334 13.16 -19.85 15.91
N ASP A 335 12.96 -19.65 14.61
CA ASP A 335 12.80 -18.34 13.98
C ASP A 335 11.58 -17.60 14.56
N ILE A 336 10.41 -18.25 14.57
CA ILE A 336 9.18 -17.65 15.11
C ILE A 336 9.30 -17.39 16.60
N ARG A 337 9.92 -18.30 17.35
CA ARG A 337 10.18 -18.09 18.79
C ARG A 337 11.08 -16.88 19.03
N MET A 338 12.11 -16.71 18.22
CA MET A 338 13.05 -15.60 18.32
C MET A 338 12.35 -14.26 18.06
N LEU A 339 11.52 -14.20 17.02
CA LEU A 339 10.68 -13.04 16.70
C LEU A 339 9.71 -12.71 17.83
N ALA A 340 8.95 -13.69 18.30
CA ALA A 340 7.94 -13.51 19.34
C ALA A 340 8.56 -13.02 20.66
N GLN A 341 9.73 -13.57 21.05
CA GLN A 341 10.48 -13.10 22.21
C GLN A 341 11.07 -11.70 22.00
N ALA A 342 11.41 -11.34 20.76
CA ALA A 342 12.00 -10.06 20.47
C ALA A 342 11.00 -8.91 20.50
N TRP A 343 9.79 -9.15 20.02
CA TRP A 343 8.73 -8.17 19.81
C TRP A 343 7.50 -8.51 20.65
N THR A 344 7.63 -8.34 21.95
CA THR A 344 6.54 -8.65 22.91
C THR A 344 5.32 -7.73 22.82
N LYS A 345 5.41 -6.63 22.05
CA LYS A 345 4.33 -5.67 21.80
C LYS A 345 3.68 -5.86 20.42
N LEU A 346 3.99 -6.95 19.73
CA LEU A 346 3.48 -7.22 18.40
C LEU A 346 1.95 -7.35 18.44
N GLU A 347 1.29 -6.56 17.61
CA GLU A 347 -0.15 -6.52 17.37
C GLU A 347 -0.48 -7.18 16.01
N GLU A 348 0.40 -7.02 15.02
CA GLU A 348 0.24 -7.61 13.69
C GLU A 348 1.53 -8.31 13.23
N LEU A 349 1.40 -9.57 12.81
CA LEU A 349 2.46 -10.33 12.15
C LEU A 349 1.97 -10.86 10.80
N ILE A 350 2.44 -10.27 9.70
CA ILE A 350 2.08 -10.73 8.36
C ILE A 350 3.30 -11.30 7.68
N LEU A 351 3.28 -12.60 7.43
CA LEU A 351 4.29 -13.31 6.67
C LEU A 351 3.64 -13.88 5.42
N ALA A 352 3.70 -13.13 4.32
CA ALA A 352 3.12 -13.51 3.05
C ALA A 352 4.18 -14.05 2.10
N CYS A 353 3.83 -15.09 1.35
CA CYS A 353 4.66 -15.63 0.30
C CYS A 353 3.75 -15.99 -0.87
N ALA A 354 4.11 -15.57 -2.08
CA ALA A 354 3.31 -15.89 -3.26
C ALA A 354 3.40 -17.39 -3.62
N THR A 355 4.50 -18.06 -3.27
CA THR A 355 4.66 -19.51 -3.39
C THR A 355 4.70 -20.17 -2.01
N LEU A 356 4.12 -21.37 -1.88
CA LEU A 356 4.20 -22.09 -0.60
C LEU A 356 5.66 -22.41 -0.28
N PRO A 357 6.12 -22.11 0.95
CA PRO A 357 7.49 -22.35 1.34
C PRO A 357 7.78 -23.86 1.32
N PRO A 358 9.01 -24.27 0.96
CA PRO A 358 9.38 -25.68 0.92
C PRO A 358 9.33 -26.35 2.29
N ARG A 359 9.44 -25.56 3.37
CA ARG A 359 9.38 -26.02 4.75
C ARG A 359 8.22 -25.33 5.48
N PRO A 360 7.16 -26.07 5.84
CA PRO A 360 6.04 -25.51 6.57
C PRO A 360 6.42 -25.19 8.02
N THR A 361 5.93 -24.07 8.54
CA THR A 361 6.19 -23.66 9.92
C THR A 361 5.51 -24.64 10.90
N PRO A 362 6.22 -25.19 11.91
CA PRO A 362 5.61 -26.09 12.88
C PRO A 362 4.44 -25.45 13.64
N SER A 363 3.40 -26.21 13.96
CA SER A 363 2.25 -25.71 14.73
C SER A 363 2.61 -25.21 16.15
N THR A 364 3.75 -25.63 16.68
CA THR A 364 4.32 -25.09 17.92
C THR A 364 4.67 -23.59 17.83
N ALA A 365 4.86 -23.06 16.62
CA ALA A 365 5.08 -21.63 16.39
C ALA A 365 3.91 -20.77 16.90
N LEU A 366 2.67 -21.25 16.74
CA LEU A 366 1.47 -20.59 17.29
C LEU A 366 1.53 -20.49 18.82
N HIS A 367 2.13 -21.49 19.48
CA HIS A 367 2.30 -21.44 20.93
C HIS A 367 3.28 -20.33 21.34
N HIS A 368 4.35 -20.11 20.58
CA HIS A 368 5.31 -19.03 20.88
C HIS A 368 4.67 -17.66 20.71
N LEU A 369 3.89 -17.47 19.64
CA LEU A 369 3.12 -16.23 19.42
C LEU A 369 2.14 -16.00 20.56
N TYR A 370 1.31 -17.01 20.88
CA TYR A 370 0.44 -16.98 22.05
C TYR A 370 1.23 -16.58 23.30
N ARG A 371 2.34 -17.27 23.58
CA ARG A 371 3.13 -17.10 24.81
C ARG A 371 3.76 -15.72 24.97
N TYR A 372 4.35 -15.18 23.91
CA TYR A 372 5.23 -14.02 24.01
C TYR A 372 4.61 -12.72 23.47
N CYS A 373 3.54 -12.78 22.69
CA CYS A 373 2.89 -11.63 22.05
C CYS A 373 1.43 -11.49 22.53
N PRO A 374 1.18 -11.07 23.79
CA PRO A 374 -0.16 -11.04 24.38
C PRO A 374 -1.16 -10.11 23.66
N ASN A 375 -0.67 -9.08 22.96
CA ASN A 375 -1.48 -8.07 22.28
C ASN A 375 -1.69 -8.39 20.79
N LEU A 376 -1.27 -9.57 20.34
CA LEU A 376 -1.31 -9.94 18.92
C LEU A 376 -2.75 -10.16 18.48
N GLN A 377 -3.18 -9.35 17.51
CA GLN A 377 -4.54 -9.26 16.96
C GLN A 377 -4.65 -9.93 15.59
N GLU A 378 -3.60 -9.77 14.76
CA GLU A 378 -3.57 -10.29 13.40
C GLU A 378 -2.32 -11.14 13.14
N VAL A 379 -2.53 -12.34 12.61
CA VAL A 379 -1.45 -13.24 12.16
C VAL A 379 -1.75 -13.79 10.78
N VAL A 380 -0.80 -13.62 9.87
CA VAL A 380 -0.80 -14.27 8.56
C VAL A 380 0.48 -15.09 8.43
N LEU A 381 0.35 -16.39 8.17
CA LEU A 381 1.47 -17.30 8.00
C LEU A 381 1.48 -17.91 6.60
N PRO A 382 2.66 -18.16 6.00
CA PRO A 382 2.74 -18.73 4.66
C PRO A 382 2.30 -20.19 4.65
N CYS A 383 2.67 -20.97 5.66
CA CYS A 383 2.26 -22.35 5.76
C CYS A 383 2.44 -22.87 7.18
N ILE A 384 1.51 -23.72 7.63
CA ILE A 384 1.62 -24.43 8.90
C ILE A 384 1.70 -25.93 8.68
N ARG A 385 2.52 -26.61 9.48
CA ARG A 385 2.58 -28.06 9.54
C ARG A 385 1.54 -28.56 10.53
N CYS A 386 0.58 -29.31 10.02
CA CYS A 386 -0.43 -29.97 10.84
C CYS A 386 0.27 -31.05 11.74
N PRO A 387 0.04 -31.04 13.07
CA PRO A 387 0.76 -31.90 14.00
C PRO A 387 0.39 -33.38 13.85
N VAL A 388 1.32 -34.27 14.13
CA VAL A 388 1.10 -35.72 14.18
C VAL A 388 0.71 -36.12 15.60
N VAL A 389 -0.54 -36.54 15.76
CA VAL A 389 -1.09 -37.02 17.04
C VAL A 389 -0.20 -38.14 17.60
N GLY A 390 0.27 -37.94 18.84
CA GLY A 390 1.12 -38.90 19.56
C GLY A 390 2.60 -38.86 19.20
N VAL A 391 3.01 -38.01 18.26
CA VAL A 391 4.43 -37.80 17.89
C VAL A 391 4.87 -36.39 18.26
N ASP A 392 4.10 -35.37 17.84
CA ASP A 392 4.43 -33.98 18.13
C ASP A 392 3.95 -33.61 19.54
N SER A 393 4.88 -33.14 20.37
CA SER A 393 4.55 -32.62 21.71
C SER A 393 4.08 -31.18 21.59
N ILE A 394 2.79 -30.99 21.43
CA ILE A 394 2.17 -29.68 21.40
C ILE A 394 1.99 -29.19 22.85
N PRO A 395 2.56 -28.03 23.24
CA PRO A 395 2.39 -27.51 24.58
C PRO A 395 0.92 -27.10 24.85
N ALA A 396 0.38 -27.51 25.99
CA ALA A 396 -0.94 -27.07 26.41
C ALA A 396 -0.97 -25.56 26.72
N PRO A 397 -2.11 -24.86 26.50
CA PRO A 397 -2.27 -23.48 26.93
C PRO A 397 -2.10 -23.36 28.46
N ALA A 398 -1.61 -22.20 28.92
CA ALA A 398 -1.47 -21.95 30.35
C ALA A 398 -2.85 -21.64 30.95
N PRO A 399 -3.33 -22.39 31.97
CA PRO A 399 -4.71 -22.28 32.46
C PRO A 399 -5.03 -20.95 33.15
N ASP A 400 -4.02 -20.22 33.61
CA ASP A 400 -4.19 -18.99 34.41
C ASP A 400 -4.07 -17.70 33.57
N ARG A 401 -4.08 -17.80 32.24
CA ARG A 401 -3.87 -16.63 31.37
C ARG A 401 -5.19 -15.98 30.98
N ALA A 402 -5.18 -14.65 30.89
CA ALA A 402 -6.27 -13.91 30.25
C ALA A 402 -6.46 -14.40 28.79
N PRO A 403 -7.69 -14.32 28.26
CA PRO A 403 -7.97 -14.58 26.85
C PRO A 403 -7.03 -13.76 25.97
N HIS A 404 -6.49 -14.40 24.93
CA HIS A 404 -5.60 -13.75 23.99
C HIS A 404 -6.41 -12.87 23.02
N GLU A 405 -5.87 -11.70 22.65
CA GLU A 405 -6.55 -10.71 21.79
C GLU A 405 -6.53 -11.06 20.29
N LEU A 406 -6.16 -12.29 19.92
CA LEU A 406 -6.03 -12.67 18.52
C LEU A 406 -7.42 -12.84 17.92
N SER A 407 -7.78 -11.93 17.02
CA SER A 407 -9.06 -11.95 16.31
C SER A 407 -8.96 -12.53 14.91
N TYR A 408 -7.79 -12.44 14.28
CA TYR A 408 -7.60 -12.91 12.90
C TYR A 408 -6.31 -13.74 12.75
N LEU A 409 -6.49 -14.98 12.31
CA LEU A 409 -5.43 -15.92 11.90
C LEU A 409 -5.70 -16.40 10.47
N TYR A 410 -4.75 -16.21 9.57
CA TYR A 410 -4.80 -16.75 8.22
C TYR A 410 -3.54 -17.56 7.91
N VAL A 411 -3.72 -18.69 7.22
CA VAL A 411 -2.60 -19.52 6.77
C VAL A 411 -2.77 -19.81 5.28
N TYR A 412 -1.76 -19.47 4.46
CA TYR A 412 -1.83 -19.71 3.02
C TYR A 412 -1.82 -21.19 2.65
N GLY A 413 -1.36 -22.09 3.53
CA GLY A 413 -1.63 -23.53 3.39
C GLY A 413 -1.38 -24.36 4.65
N CYS A 414 -2.11 -25.46 4.83
CA CYS A 414 -1.71 -26.52 5.79
C CYS A 414 -1.08 -27.70 5.07
N VAL A 415 0.17 -28.00 5.42
CA VAL A 415 0.86 -29.20 4.94
C VAL A 415 0.74 -30.31 5.99
N PRO A 416 0.19 -31.48 5.63
CA PRO A 416 0.16 -32.63 6.51
C PRO A 416 1.55 -33.28 6.61
N ALA A 417 1.85 -33.84 7.76
CA ALA A 417 3.17 -34.38 8.05
C ALA A 417 3.63 -35.56 7.16
N HIS A 418 2.72 -36.18 6.40
CA HIS A 418 3.00 -37.36 5.57
C HIS A 418 2.75 -37.15 4.07
N GLY A 419 2.56 -35.90 3.62
CA GLY A 419 2.44 -35.56 2.19
C GLY A 419 1.21 -36.10 1.45
N ALA A 420 0.24 -36.68 2.16
CA ALA A 420 -1.08 -37.04 1.63
C ALA A 420 -2.07 -35.88 1.80
N ASP A 421 -3.35 -36.06 1.47
CA ASP A 421 -4.38 -35.08 1.80
C ASP A 421 -4.52 -34.90 3.33
N LEU A 422 -4.91 -33.69 3.77
CA LEU A 422 -5.14 -33.41 5.18
C LEU A 422 -6.33 -34.24 5.72
N LEU A 423 -6.03 -35.19 6.62
CA LEU A 423 -7.05 -36.04 7.25
C LEU A 423 -7.98 -35.24 8.15
N ASP A 424 -9.24 -35.65 8.26
CA ASP A 424 -10.25 -35.02 9.12
C ASP A 424 -9.78 -34.84 10.56
N ALA A 425 -9.26 -35.91 11.16
CA ALA A 425 -8.76 -35.88 12.53
C ALA A 425 -7.58 -34.90 12.73
N GLN A 426 -6.76 -34.68 11.70
CA GLN A 426 -5.65 -33.72 11.78
C GLN A 426 -6.14 -32.28 11.68
N ALA A 427 -7.08 -32.01 10.76
CA ALA A 427 -7.69 -30.70 10.62
C ALA A 427 -8.49 -30.31 11.87
N GLU A 428 -9.29 -31.24 12.40
CA GLU A 428 -10.07 -31.08 13.62
C GLU A 428 -9.17 -30.89 14.84
N GLY A 429 -8.08 -31.67 14.96
CA GLY A 429 -7.10 -31.53 16.04
C GLY A 429 -6.40 -30.18 16.02
N LEU A 430 -6.00 -29.69 14.84
CA LEU A 430 -5.42 -28.36 14.69
C LEU A 430 -6.44 -27.25 15.00
N ALA A 431 -7.69 -27.39 14.52
CA ALA A 431 -8.77 -26.44 14.80
C ALA A 431 -9.02 -26.29 16.31
N ARG A 432 -9.16 -27.41 17.03
CA ARG A 432 -9.29 -27.39 18.50
C ARG A 432 -8.12 -26.70 19.18
N TYR A 433 -6.90 -27.06 18.77
CA TYR A 433 -5.70 -26.46 19.34
C TYR A 433 -5.64 -24.94 19.13
N ILE A 434 -6.01 -24.46 17.93
CA ILE A 434 -6.08 -23.02 17.62
C ILE A 434 -7.11 -22.33 18.53
N LEU A 435 -8.32 -22.88 18.66
CA LEU A 435 -9.38 -22.30 19.49
C LEU A 435 -9.03 -22.32 20.99
N GLU A 436 -8.33 -23.35 21.46
CA GLU A 436 -7.82 -23.42 22.83
C GLU A 436 -6.75 -22.35 23.11
N LEU A 437 -5.90 -22.02 22.14
CA LEU A 437 -4.93 -20.94 22.27
C LEU A 437 -5.58 -19.56 22.13
N PHE A 438 -6.51 -19.41 21.20
CA PHE A 438 -7.03 -18.14 20.73
C PHE A 438 -8.57 -18.17 20.71
N SER A 439 -9.17 -18.11 21.89
CA SER A 439 -10.63 -18.13 22.05
C SER A 439 -11.33 -16.86 21.52
N GLY A 440 -10.58 -15.81 21.17
CA GLY A 440 -11.09 -14.52 20.69
C GLY A 440 -11.19 -14.40 19.17
N LEU A 441 -10.94 -15.48 18.42
CA LEU A 441 -10.97 -15.50 16.97
C LEU A 441 -12.37 -15.16 16.41
N ASP A 442 -12.41 -14.38 15.32
CA ASP A 442 -13.66 -14.00 14.65
C ASP A 442 -14.24 -15.15 13.82
N ILE A 443 -14.97 -16.05 14.49
CA ILE A 443 -15.62 -17.21 13.87
C ILE A 443 -16.68 -16.79 12.83
N GLU A 444 -17.35 -15.65 13.03
CA GLU A 444 -18.34 -15.15 12.07
C GLU A 444 -17.65 -14.70 10.77
N GLY A 445 -16.52 -13.99 10.88
CA GLY A 445 -15.67 -13.63 9.76
C GLY A 445 -15.20 -14.87 8.96
N TYR A 446 -14.77 -15.94 9.65
CA TYR A 446 -14.40 -17.18 8.98
C TYR A 446 -15.57 -17.86 8.27
N ARG A 447 -16.76 -17.89 8.87
CA ARG A 447 -17.97 -18.45 8.25
C ARG A 447 -18.33 -17.67 6.98
N PHE A 448 -18.28 -16.35 7.05
CA PHE A 448 -18.51 -15.48 5.89
C PHE A 448 -17.49 -15.75 4.77
N ALA A 449 -16.21 -15.88 5.09
CA ALA A 449 -15.16 -16.20 4.12
C ALA A 449 -15.38 -17.57 3.45
N LEU A 450 -15.82 -18.58 4.21
CA LEU A 450 -16.20 -19.89 3.66
C LEU A 450 -17.40 -19.79 2.70
N ASP A 451 -18.45 -19.06 3.09
CA ASP A 451 -19.65 -18.85 2.26
C ASP A 451 -19.33 -18.10 0.96
N GLU A 452 -18.45 -17.09 1.00
CA GLU A 452 -17.94 -16.40 -0.20
C GLU A 452 -17.15 -17.36 -1.10
N CYS A 453 -16.28 -18.21 -0.54
CA CYS A 453 -15.55 -19.20 -1.31
C CYS A 453 -16.49 -20.22 -1.98
N GLU A 454 -17.54 -20.66 -1.30
CA GLU A 454 -18.55 -21.56 -1.86
C GLU A 454 -19.38 -20.88 -2.95
N ARG A 455 -19.79 -19.62 -2.74
CA ARG A 455 -20.48 -18.82 -3.77
C ARG A 455 -19.60 -18.60 -4.99
N ALA A 456 -18.33 -18.29 -4.81
CA ALA A 456 -17.37 -18.14 -5.90
C ALA A 456 -17.28 -19.45 -6.72
N ARG A 457 -17.16 -20.60 -6.04
CA ARG A 457 -17.17 -21.93 -6.70
C ARG A 457 -18.48 -22.24 -7.42
N ALA A 458 -19.64 -21.87 -6.85
CA ALA A 458 -20.94 -22.09 -7.45
C ALA A 458 -21.21 -21.17 -8.65
N SER A 459 -20.65 -19.97 -8.64
CA SER A 459 -20.74 -18.99 -9.72
C SER A 459 -19.80 -19.29 -10.89
N TYR A 460 -18.84 -20.20 -10.70
CA TYR A 460 -17.89 -20.60 -11.71
C TYR A 460 -18.57 -21.41 -12.82
N VAL A 461 -18.79 -20.76 -13.96
CA VAL A 461 -19.17 -21.41 -15.22
C VAL A 461 -17.88 -21.80 -15.93
N ASP A 462 -17.75 -23.09 -16.20
CA ASP A 462 -16.60 -23.77 -16.79
C ASP A 462 -15.99 -22.98 -17.98
N GLY A 463 -14.80 -22.38 -17.81
CA GLY A 463 -13.98 -21.90 -18.93
C GLY A 463 -13.30 -20.53 -18.84
N ALA A 464 -13.40 -19.75 -17.75
CA ALA A 464 -12.72 -18.45 -17.69
C ALA A 464 -12.38 -17.97 -16.26
N PHE A 465 -11.26 -18.41 -15.69
CA PHE A 465 -10.22 -17.53 -15.10
C PHE A 465 -9.05 -18.33 -14.51
N ASP A 466 -7.88 -17.69 -14.51
CA ASP A 466 -6.62 -18.11 -13.90
C ASP A 466 -6.70 -18.03 -12.36
N THR A 467 -6.10 -19.01 -11.69
CA THR A 467 -6.29 -19.45 -10.29
C THR A 467 -5.87 -18.49 -9.16
N ALA A 468 -5.63 -17.20 -9.39
CA ALA A 468 -4.85 -16.38 -8.45
C ALA A 468 -5.64 -15.56 -7.40
N ALA A 469 -6.94 -15.29 -7.58
CA ALA A 469 -7.67 -14.38 -6.69
C ALA A 469 -8.73 -15.10 -5.83
N GLY A 470 -8.35 -15.49 -4.61
CA GLY A 470 -9.31 -15.71 -3.52
C GLY A 470 -9.76 -17.15 -3.24
N ALA A 471 -9.14 -18.17 -3.86
CA ALA A 471 -9.40 -19.55 -3.44
C ALA A 471 -8.60 -19.87 -2.16
N LEU A 472 -9.30 -20.12 -1.05
CA LEU A 472 -8.68 -20.69 0.16
C LEU A 472 -8.00 -22.02 -0.19
N GLU A 473 -6.79 -22.22 0.34
CA GLU A 473 -6.08 -23.49 0.25
C GLU A 473 -6.93 -24.60 0.89
N PRO A 474 -7.13 -25.77 0.22
CA PRO A 474 -8.05 -26.81 0.68
C PRO A 474 -7.82 -27.29 2.12
N GLY A 475 -6.56 -27.45 2.54
CA GLY A 475 -6.19 -27.82 3.90
C GLY A 475 -6.61 -26.79 4.94
N TRP A 476 -6.29 -25.51 4.72
CA TRP A 476 -6.71 -24.42 5.61
C TRP A 476 -8.23 -24.23 5.63
N GLN A 477 -8.90 -24.31 4.47
CA GLN A 477 -10.36 -24.27 4.39
C GLN A 477 -11.00 -25.34 5.29
N LYS A 478 -10.44 -26.55 5.27
CA LYS A 478 -10.91 -27.66 6.09
C LYS A 478 -10.74 -27.39 7.59
N VAL A 479 -9.62 -26.79 8.00
CA VAL A 479 -9.40 -26.36 9.40
C VAL A 479 -10.43 -25.30 9.81
N MET A 480 -10.67 -24.29 8.96
CA MET A 480 -11.67 -23.24 9.21
C MET A 480 -13.09 -23.81 9.37
N GLN A 481 -13.46 -24.81 8.56
CA GLN A 481 -14.75 -25.50 8.69
C GLN A 481 -14.89 -26.17 10.06
N TYR A 482 -13.85 -26.87 10.53
CA TYR A 482 -13.87 -27.47 11.87
C TYR A 482 -13.97 -26.41 12.97
N MET A 483 -13.23 -25.29 12.87
CA MET A 483 -13.33 -24.18 13.83
C MET A 483 -14.77 -23.65 13.93
N CYS A 484 -15.41 -23.40 12.78
CA CYS A 484 -16.79 -22.92 12.72
C CYS A 484 -17.81 -23.92 13.30
N SER A 485 -17.53 -25.22 13.20
CA SER A 485 -18.42 -26.27 13.72
C SER A 485 -18.30 -26.48 15.24
N ILE A 486 -17.10 -26.32 15.81
CA ILE A 486 -16.83 -26.50 17.24
C ILE A 486 -17.53 -25.41 18.06
N ASP A 487 -17.45 -24.16 17.60
CA ASP A 487 -18.06 -22.98 18.24
C ASP A 487 -19.59 -23.13 18.44
N VAL A 488 -20.28 -23.72 17.47
CA VAL A 488 -21.73 -23.98 17.53
C VAL A 488 -22.08 -25.04 18.59
N GLY A 489 -21.15 -25.95 18.91
CA GLY A 489 -21.35 -27.04 19.85
C GLY A 489 -21.28 -26.62 21.33
N GLU A 490 -20.48 -25.62 21.67
CA GLU A 490 -20.29 -25.15 23.06
C GLU A 490 -21.38 -24.15 23.51
N GLY A 491 -22.09 -23.50 22.57
CA GLY A 491 -23.21 -22.61 22.86
C GLY A 491 -24.53 -23.30 23.29
N LEU A 492 -24.57 -24.65 23.31
CA LEU A 492 -25.78 -25.44 23.58
C LEU A 492 -25.71 -26.28 24.88
N SER A 493 -24.66 -26.14 25.68
CA SER A 493 -24.46 -26.89 26.94
C SER A 493 -24.76 -26.10 28.21
#